data_AF-A0A1Z5K7F4-F1
#
_entry.id   AF-A0A1Z5K7F4-F1
#
_cell.length_a   1.000
_cell.length_b   1.000
_cell.length_c   1.000
_cell.angle_alpha   90.00
_cell.angle_beta   90.00
_cell.angle_gamma   90.00
#
_symmetry.space_group_name_H-M   'P 1'
#
loop_
_entity.id
_entity.type
_entity.pdbx_description
1 polymer ?
#
loop_
_entity_poly.entity_id
_entity_poly.type
_entity_poly.pdbx_seq_one_letter_code
_entity_poly.pdbx_strand_id
1 'polypeptide(L)'
;MNFLFKGLLAAILLFSSALGQNATNSTVEPDPIEPTVAPAEQTNSTEGTQTPAPSASPQVNATSPPIEPPEKLECYDNTTILREHLALKNAFTPETYTLCSNTIFEVGVATEAGQLCCLDGQAPLHPRSNTKIQCGPDGNPNNNCTLVGGNLQLLNVYPVFNEQPENAVIEGVTFKNAISSAALLLNGGSVVFRNCIFEGHSGASPISTFHSAPDSNPTSRRLMDSIMEGLSLEERAYLSILEYTKLLNGEKSVADLFLTSDAFAVVPMDDVSVERGEKRSLQAGVEWKLQEYVFEGCTFQHNEQGTGHGDLLLFGIITIQEDSDVATFDNCTFYNNSYGDPDDVSGYAINVAAGSKITLKNNCFIDNNFIGKGPVVLASADDLSDSSGNYGTEDDLLTCQFIYMGEGENYECIEYEANECGSGTGSAPGSAPGPAPAPMDDSSGAMSRTLVLISLAALVAFVSFV
;
A
#
# COMPACT_ATOMS: atom_id res chain seq x y z
N MET A 1 49.97 -7.61 -6.66
CA MET A 1 48.79 -8.41 -7.05
C MET A 1 47.46 -7.93 -6.45
N ASN A 2 47.36 -6.70 -5.90
CA ASN A 2 46.11 -6.13 -5.37
C ASN A 2 45.66 -4.82 -6.05
N PHE A 3 46.31 -4.44 -7.15
CA PHE A 3 45.97 -3.23 -7.94
C PHE A 3 45.31 -3.54 -9.29
N LEU A 4 45.31 -4.81 -9.73
CA LEU A 4 44.66 -5.24 -10.98
C LEU A 4 43.17 -5.58 -10.82
N PHE A 5 42.69 -5.85 -9.60
CA PHE A 5 41.30 -6.25 -9.37
C PHE A 5 40.31 -5.06 -9.31
N LYS A 6 40.78 -3.86 -8.95
CA LYS A 6 39.91 -2.66 -8.88
C LYS A 6 39.68 -1.99 -10.23
N GLY A 7 40.55 -2.23 -11.22
CA GLY A 7 40.37 -1.71 -12.58
C GLY A 7 39.34 -2.50 -13.42
N LEU A 8 39.18 -3.80 -13.14
CA LEU A 8 38.28 -4.67 -13.90
C LEU A 8 36.80 -4.50 -13.50
N LEU A 9 36.52 -4.20 -12.22
CA LEU A 9 35.16 -3.98 -11.73
C LEU A 9 34.55 -2.66 -12.26
N ALA A 10 35.38 -1.63 -12.45
CA ALA A 10 34.93 -0.34 -12.99
C ALA A 10 34.61 -0.39 -14.50
N ALA A 11 35.26 -1.30 -15.25
CA ALA A 11 34.99 -1.49 -16.67
C ALA A 11 33.71 -2.29 -16.93
N ILE A 12 33.34 -3.21 -16.03
CA ILE A 12 32.09 -3.99 -16.14
C ILE A 12 30.87 -3.11 -15.83
N LEU A 13 30.97 -2.18 -14.87
CA LEU A 13 29.88 -1.26 -14.52
C LEU A 13 29.64 -0.17 -15.57
N LEU A 14 30.61 0.14 -16.44
CA LEU A 14 30.45 1.14 -17.51
C LEU A 14 29.89 0.57 -18.82
N PHE A 15 29.81 -0.77 -18.97
CA PHE A 15 29.21 -1.41 -20.16
C PHE A 15 27.76 -1.85 -19.97
N SER A 16 27.25 -1.88 -18.73
CA SER A 16 25.86 -2.27 -18.43
C SER A 16 24.83 -1.14 -18.61
N SER A 17 25.28 0.10 -18.85
CA SER A 17 24.41 1.28 -18.99
C SER A 17 24.12 1.70 -20.45
N ALA A 18 24.54 0.91 -21.45
CA ALA A 18 24.45 1.27 -22.88
C ALA A 18 23.54 0.36 -23.74
N LEU A 19 22.75 -0.54 -23.15
CA LEU A 19 21.80 -1.38 -23.89
C LEU A 19 20.40 -1.27 -23.26
N GLY A 20 19.70 -0.19 -23.59
CA GLY A 20 18.36 0.05 -23.08
C GLY A 20 17.63 1.25 -23.66
N GLN A 21 17.85 1.62 -24.93
CA GLN A 21 16.95 2.51 -25.65
C GLN A 21 16.88 2.11 -27.12
N ASN A 22 15.77 1.46 -27.49
CA ASN A 22 15.35 1.32 -28.88
C ASN A 22 13.84 1.56 -28.94
N ALA A 23 13.44 2.81 -28.74
CA ALA A 23 12.11 3.29 -29.09
C ALA A 23 12.25 4.14 -30.35
N THR A 24 11.56 3.70 -31.40
CA THR A 24 11.53 4.28 -32.73
C THR A 24 11.03 5.72 -32.72
N ASN A 25 11.86 6.59 -33.27
CA ASN A 25 11.61 8.00 -33.54
C ASN A 25 10.66 8.13 -34.76
N SER A 26 9.52 8.80 -34.61
CA SER A 26 8.70 9.30 -35.72
C SER A 26 8.58 10.81 -35.54
N THR A 27 9.39 11.53 -36.31
CA THR A 27 9.49 12.99 -36.28
C THR A 27 8.55 13.56 -37.33
N VAL A 28 7.49 14.23 -36.89
CA VAL A 28 6.73 15.19 -37.70
C VAL A 28 7.03 16.58 -37.14
N GLU A 29 7.66 17.39 -37.98
CA GLU A 29 8.08 18.76 -37.77
C GLU A 29 6.87 19.72 -37.81
N PRO A 30 6.74 20.68 -36.88
CA PRO A 30 5.92 21.86 -37.11
C PRO A 30 6.78 23.10 -37.37
N ASP A 31 6.39 23.84 -38.41
CA ASP A 31 6.94 25.15 -38.81
C ASP A 31 6.84 26.21 -37.68
N PRO A 32 7.75 27.21 -37.68
CA PRO A 32 7.81 28.23 -36.63
C PRO A 32 6.81 29.36 -36.87
N ILE A 33 6.00 29.69 -35.85
CA ILE A 33 5.18 30.91 -35.83
C ILE A 33 5.93 32.01 -35.07
N GLU A 34 6.14 33.11 -35.79
CA GLU A 34 6.78 34.37 -35.40
C GLU A 34 5.93 35.18 -34.40
N PRO A 35 6.53 35.92 -33.43
CA PRO A 35 5.77 36.68 -32.44
C PRO A 35 5.39 38.07 -32.98
N THR A 36 4.09 38.38 -32.98
CA THR A 36 3.61 39.75 -33.25
C THR A 36 3.50 40.52 -31.92
N VAL A 37 4.42 41.46 -31.73
CA VAL A 37 4.39 42.48 -30.68
C VAL A 37 3.53 43.65 -31.17
N ALA A 38 2.59 44.11 -30.33
CA ALA A 38 1.87 45.38 -30.50
C ALA A 38 2.07 46.27 -29.27
N PRO A 39 2.00 47.61 -29.42
CA PRO A 39 2.74 48.56 -28.62
C PRO A 39 1.96 49.14 -27.43
N ALA A 40 2.74 49.66 -26.48
CA ALA A 40 2.31 50.40 -25.31
C ALA A 40 1.50 51.67 -25.65
N GLU A 41 0.40 51.88 -24.94
CA GLU A 41 -0.21 53.19 -24.77
C GLU A 41 0.15 53.76 -23.40
N GLN A 42 0.92 54.84 -23.43
CA GLN A 42 1.06 55.79 -22.34
C GLN A 42 -0.23 56.61 -22.23
N THR A 43 -0.80 56.69 -21.03
CA THR A 43 -1.65 57.82 -20.64
C THR A 43 -1.14 58.43 -19.35
N ASN A 44 -0.78 59.70 -19.48
CA ASN A 44 -0.38 60.62 -18.42
C ASN A 44 -1.63 61.33 -17.85
N SER A 45 -1.42 62.04 -16.73
CA SER A 45 -2.32 63.01 -16.06
C SER A 45 -3.21 62.39 -14.96
N THR A 46 -3.46 63.00 -13.80
CA THR A 46 -3.23 64.37 -13.29
C THR A 46 -3.21 64.31 -11.74
N GLU A 47 -2.37 65.12 -11.10
CA GLU A 47 -2.39 65.40 -9.67
C GLU A 47 -3.74 66.00 -9.23
N GLY A 48 -4.34 65.41 -8.19
CA GLY A 48 -5.49 65.95 -7.50
C GLY A 48 -5.42 65.65 -6.01
N THR A 49 -4.95 66.63 -5.25
CA THR A 49 -4.97 66.66 -3.78
C THR A 49 -6.41 66.50 -3.27
N GLN A 50 -6.68 65.43 -2.50
CA GLN A 50 -7.89 65.31 -1.70
C GLN A 50 -7.56 64.99 -0.23
N THR A 51 -8.18 65.80 0.62
CA THR A 51 -8.25 65.78 2.08
C THR A 51 -8.73 64.43 2.64
N PRO A 52 -8.17 63.93 3.76
CA PRO A 52 -8.60 62.66 4.34
C PRO A 52 -9.98 62.77 4.99
N ALA A 53 -10.94 62.01 4.47
CA ALA A 53 -12.20 61.69 5.15
C ALA A 53 -12.01 60.43 6.04
N PRO A 54 -12.75 60.32 7.16
CA PRO A 54 -12.58 59.21 8.10
C PRO A 54 -13.01 57.89 7.44
N SER A 55 -12.06 56.94 7.37
CA SER A 55 -12.22 55.58 6.87
C SER A 55 -13.22 54.80 7.71
N ALA A 56 -14.47 54.72 7.26
CA ALA A 56 -15.42 53.73 7.74
C ALA A 56 -15.06 52.39 7.10
N SER A 57 -14.59 51.45 7.92
CA SER A 57 -14.33 50.06 7.50
C SER A 57 -15.58 49.46 6.86
N PRO A 58 -15.52 48.98 5.61
CA PRO A 58 -16.63 48.24 5.03
C PRO A 58 -16.74 46.90 5.74
N GLN A 59 -17.75 46.73 6.59
CA GLN A 59 -18.20 45.41 7.02
C GLN A 59 -18.78 44.70 5.79
N VAL A 60 -17.93 44.00 5.07
CA VAL A 60 -18.34 43.05 4.05
C VAL A 60 -18.89 41.83 4.80
N ASN A 61 -20.19 41.85 5.09
CA ASN A 61 -20.95 40.64 5.42
C ASN A 61 -21.06 39.79 4.15
N ALA A 62 -19.95 39.16 3.74
CA ALA A 62 -19.96 38.11 2.75
C ALA A 62 -20.39 36.82 3.43
N THR A 63 -21.71 36.68 3.63
CA THR A 63 -22.29 35.36 3.90
C THR A 63 -22.23 34.59 2.59
N SER A 64 -21.11 33.91 2.35
CA SER A 64 -21.00 32.95 1.24
C SER A 64 -22.18 31.98 1.34
N PRO A 65 -22.89 31.70 0.24
CA PRO A 65 -23.98 30.74 0.25
C PRO A 65 -23.46 29.40 0.81
N PRO A 66 -24.26 28.68 1.62
CA PRO A 66 -23.89 27.35 2.09
C PRO A 66 -23.52 26.49 0.89
N ILE A 67 -22.30 25.96 0.87
CA ILE A 67 -21.87 25.00 -0.16
C ILE A 67 -22.75 23.77 0.04
N GLU A 68 -23.66 23.53 -0.91
CA GLU A 68 -24.49 22.35 -0.90
C GLU A 68 -23.58 21.12 -1.05
N PRO A 69 -23.73 20.08 -0.20
CA PRO A 69 -22.92 18.88 -0.33
C PRO A 69 -23.04 18.30 -1.74
N PRO A 70 -21.94 17.80 -2.34
CA PRO A 70 -22.01 17.20 -3.66
C PRO A 70 -23.03 16.06 -3.67
N GLU A 71 -23.84 16.00 -4.73
CA GLU A 71 -24.86 14.97 -4.88
C GLU A 71 -24.21 13.59 -4.92
N LYS A 72 -24.74 12.65 -4.14
CA LYS A 72 -24.24 11.27 -4.11
C LYS A 72 -24.42 10.63 -5.49
N LEU A 73 -23.31 10.19 -6.08
CA LEU A 73 -23.31 9.46 -7.35
C LEU A 73 -23.83 8.03 -7.18
N GLU A 74 -24.42 7.48 -8.23
CA GLU A 74 -24.83 6.06 -8.29
C GLU A 74 -23.63 5.12 -8.18
N CYS A 75 -22.54 5.46 -8.86
CA CYS A 75 -21.23 4.81 -8.70
C CYS A 75 -20.08 5.81 -8.90
N TYR A 76 -18.89 5.46 -8.44
CA TYR A 76 -17.65 6.23 -8.58
C TYR A 76 -16.73 5.53 -9.58
N ASP A 77 -16.34 6.25 -10.62
CA ASP A 77 -15.31 5.88 -11.59
C ASP A 77 -13.97 6.59 -11.32
N ASN A 78 -13.94 7.40 -10.26
CA ASN A 78 -12.78 8.15 -9.81
C ASN A 78 -12.64 8.08 -8.26
N THR A 79 -11.58 7.47 -7.77
CA THR A 79 -11.32 7.32 -6.33
C THR A 79 -10.97 8.64 -5.64
N THR A 80 -10.47 9.64 -6.37
CA THR A 80 -10.24 11.00 -5.84
C THR A 80 -11.56 11.67 -5.49
N ILE A 81 -12.58 11.57 -6.36
CA ILE A 81 -13.92 12.10 -6.08
C ILE A 81 -14.57 11.34 -4.91
N LEU A 82 -14.42 10.00 -4.88
CA LEU A 82 -14.89 9.20 -3.76
C LEU A 82 -14.26 9.65 -2.44
N ARG A 83 -12.95 9.93 -2.42
CA ARG A 83 -12.24 10.44 -1.24
C ARG A 83 -12.82 11.76 -0.75
N GLU A 84 -13.13 12.69 -1.64
CA GLU A 84 -13.74 13.98 -1.29
C GLU A 84 -15.13 13.79 -0.67
N HIS A 85 -15.94 12.88 -1.22
CA HIS A 85 -17.24 12.52 -0.65
C HIS A 85 -17.11 11.85 0.72
N LEU A 86 -16.15 10.94 0.87
CA LEU A 86 -15.83 10.30 2.14
C LEU A 86 -15.38 11.33 3.18
N ALA A 87 -14.64 12.37 2.80
CA ALA A 87 -14.19 13.42 3.71
C ALA A 87 -15.35 14.21 4.33
N LEU A 88 -16.41 14.44 3.57
CA LEU A 88 -17.60 15.18 4.01
C LEU A 88 -18.59 14.31 4.80
N LYS A 89 -18.38 12.99 4.81
CA LYS A 89 -19.28 12.02 5.44
C LYS A 89 -19.24 12.08 6.97
N ASN A 90 -20.41 11.88 7.59
CA ASN A 90 -20.56 11.67 9.02
C ASN A 90 -20.16 10.24 9.41
N ALA A 91 -19.11 10.10 10.24
CA ALA A 91 -18.57 8.82 10.69
C ALA A 91 -19.62 7.88 11.34
N PHE A 92 -20.69 8.42 11.93
CA PHE A 92 -21.68 7.63 12.67
C PHE A 92 -22.81 7.02 11.82
N THR A 93 -22.93 7.39 10.55
CA THR A 93 -24.00 6.89 9.68
C THR A 93 -23.47 5.79 8.75
N PRO A 94 -24.02 4.57 8.78
CA PRO A 94 -23.67 3.54 7.82
C PRO A 94 -23.95 4.00 6.38
N GLU A 95 -22.96 3.90 5.51
CA GLU A 95 -23.11 4.29 4.12
C GLU A 95 -22.35 3.38 3.15
N THR A 96 -23.00 3.04 2.04
CA THR A 96 -22.40 2.29 0.93
C THR A 96 -22.00 3.23 -0.20
N TYR A 97 -20.78 3.03 -0.69
CA TYR A 97 -20.19 3.66 -1.86
C TYR A 97 -19.88 2.58 -2.88
N THR A 98 -20.42 2.75 -4.09
CA THR A 98 -20.28 1.76 -5.17
C THR A 98 -19.23 2.23 -6.17
N LEU A 99 -18.19 1.44 -6.42
CA LEU A 99 -17.29 1.64 -7.55
C LEU A 99 -17.98 1.16 -8.83
N CYS A 100 -17.80 1.88 -9.94
CA CYS A 100 -18.41 1.50 -11.20
C CYS A 100 -17.81 0.18 -11.72
N SER A 101 -18.65 -0.77 -12.15
CA SER A 101 -18.19 -2.05 -12.70
C SER A 101 -17.33 -1.87 -13.96
N ASN A 102 -16.39 -2.80 -14.20
CA ASN A 102 -15.44 -2.83 -15.31
C ASN A 102 -14.56 -1.57 -15.40
N THR A 103 -14.28 -0.96 -14.24
CA THR A 103 -13.46 0.25 -14.16
C THR A 103 -12.07 -0.11 -13.66
N ILE A 104 -11.06 0.40 -14.37
CA ILE A 104 -9.67 0.36 -13.93
C ILE A 104 -9.36 1.72 -13.30
N PHE A 105 -8.97 1.71 -12.03
CA PHE A 105 -8.57 2.86 -11.25
C PHE A 105 -7.04 2.89 -11.22
N GLU A 106 -6.44 3.71 -12.08
CA GLU A 106 -5.00 3.92 -12.11
C GLU A 106 -4.60 4.78 -10.91
N VAL A 107 -4.02 4.16 -9.88
CA VAL A 107 -3.63 4.85 -8.65
C VAL A 107 -2.28 5.53 -8.86
N GLY A 108 -2.19 6.80 -8.49
CA GLY A 108 -0.98 7.59 -8.73
C GLY A 108 0.17 7.22 -7.79
N VAL A 109 1.37 7.66 -8.15
CA VAL A 109 2.60 7.46 -7.38
C VAL A 109 2.85 8.68 -6.49
N ALA A 110 3.34 8.46 -5.27
CA ALA A 110 3.76 9.54 -4.39
C ALA A 110 5.14 10.07 -4.81
N THR A 111 5.29 11.38 -4.87
CA THR A 111 6.59 12.00 -5.22
C THR A 111 7.48 12.25 -4.01
N GLU A 112 8.78 12.07 -4.22
CA GLU A 112 9.85 12.40 -3.27
C GLU A 112 9.87 13.90 -2.87
N ALA A 113 9.32 14.78 -3.71
CA ALA A 113 9.52 16.23 -3.61
C ALA A 113 8.50 17.02 -2.77
N GLY A 114 7.74 16.40 -1.88
CA GLY A 114 6.96 17.15 -0.89
C GLY A 114 5.58 17.66 -1.32
N GLN A 115 5.18 17.54 -2.59
CA GLN A 115 4.18 18.48 -3.13
C GLN A 115 2.85 17.92 -3.66
N LEU A 116 2.75 16.68 -4.14
CA LEU A 116 1.46 16.11 -4.59
C LEU A 116 1.41 14.59 -4.41
N CYS A 117 0.39 14.08 -3.70
CA CYS A 117 -0.20 12.79 -4.07
C CYS A 117 -1.43 13.10 -4.94
N CYS A 118 -1.62 12.45 -6.08
CA CYS A 118 -0.90 11.30 -6.58
C CYS A 118 -0.53 11.61 -8.03
N LEU A 119 0.78 11.68 -8.34
CA LEU A 119 1.20 12.00 -9.69
C LEU A 119 0.74 10.91 -10.64
N ASP A 120 0.26 11.35 -11.81
CA ASP A 120 -0.15 10.49 -12.92
C ASP A 120 -1.21 9.44 -12.54
N GLY A 121 -2.10 9.76 -11.59
CA GLY A 121 -3.21 8.85 -11.25
C GLY A 121 -4.16 9.39 -10.20
N GLN A 122 -5.00 8.49 -9.68
CA GLN A 122 -6.04 8.78 -8.70
C GLN A 122 -5.55 8.56 -7.28
N ALA A 123 -6.30 9.07 -6.29
CA ALA A 123 -5.99 8.85 -4.88
C ALA A 123 -6.24 7.39 -4.45
N PRO A 124 -5.50 6.85 -3.47
CA PRO A 124 -5.83 5.56 -2.89
C PRO A 124 -7.21 5.59 -2.21
N LEU A 125 -7.83 4.42 -2.06
CA LEU A 125 -9.03 4.27 -1.23
C LEU A 125 -8.68 4.52 0.23
N HIS A 126 -9.62 5.09 0.97
CA HIS A 126 -9.45 5.33 2.39
C HIS A 126 -10.67 4.79 3.16
N PRO A 127 -10.53 3.70 3.92
CA PRO A 127 -11.63 3.19 4.72
C PRO A 127 -12.01 4.21 5.79
N ARG A 128 -13.32 4.39 6.01
CA ARG A 128 -13.87 5.24 7.07
C ARG A 128 -14.85 4.46 7.93
N SER A 129 -15.09 4.94 9.14
CA SER A 129 -16.04 4.30 10.05
C SER A 129 -17.43 4.19 9.43
N ASN A 130 -18.06 3.03 9.60
CA ASN A 130 -19.37 2.67 9.10
C ASN A 130 -19.50 2.95 7.58
N THR A 131 -18.48 2.60 6.81
CA THR A 131 -18.53 2.69 5.35
C THR A 131 -18.33 1.34 4.70
N LYS A 132 -19.08 1.10 3.62
CA LYS A 132 -18.90 -0.03 2.73
C LYS A 132 -18.48 0.49 1.36
N ILE A 133 -17.26 0.22 0.93
CA ILE A 133 -16.81 0.48 -0.45
C ILE A 133 -16.90 -0.83 -1.20
N GLN A 134 -17.77 -0.92 -2.20
CA GLN A 134 -18.04 -2.17 -2.93
C GLN A 134 -17.86 -2.02 -4.43
N CYS A 135 -17.41 -3.07 -5.10
CA CYS A 135 -17.35 -3.12 -6.56
C CYS A 135 -18.70 -3.48 -7.17
N GLY A 136 -19.28 -2.56 -7.95
CA GLY A 136 -20.62 -2.71 -8.51
C GLY A 136 -21.73 -2.78 -7.45
N PRO A 137 -22.99 -2.99 -7.86
CA PRO A 137 -24.14 -2.88 -6.97
C PRO A 137 -24.22 -3.98 -5.89
N ASP A 138 -23.61 -5.14 -6.14
CA ASP A 138 -23.66 -6.33 -5.28
C ASP A 138 -22.32 -6.67 -4.60
N GLY A 139 -21.23 -5.94 -4.89
CA GLY A 139 -19.91 -6.23 -4.34
C GLY A 139 -19.27 -7.51 -4.90
N ASN A 140 -19.76 -8.04 -6.01
CA ASN A 140 -19.23 -9.25 -6.60
C ASN A 140 -17.88 -8.98 -7.29
N PRO A 141 -16.82 -9.79 -7.07
CA PRO A 141 -15.53 -9.60 -7.76
C PRO A 141 -15.64 -9.66 -9.28
N ASN A 142 -16.66 -10.33 -9.83
CA ASN A 142 -16.93 -10.36 -11.28
C ASN A 142 -17.37 -9.01 -11.87
N ASN A 143 -17.64 -8.01 -11.02
CA ASN A 143 -17.85 -6.64 -11.48
C ASN A 143 -16.55 -5.94 -11.91
N ASN A 144 -15.36 -6.56 -11.71
CA ASN A 144 -14.09 -6.14 -12.30
C ASN A 144 -13.65 -4.68 -11.97
N CYS A 145 -13.83 -4.22 -10.73
CA CYS A 145 -13.24 -2.96 -10.27
C CYS A 145 -11.81 -3.20 -9.84
N THR A 146 -10.85 -2.71 -10.63
CA THR A 146 -9.43 -3.01 -10.45
C THR A 146 -8.66 -1.75 -10.13
N LEU A 147 -7.99 -1.70 -8.97
CA LEU A 147 -6.99 -0.68 -8.67
C LEU A 147 -5.66 -1.19 -9.18
N VAL A 148 -4.97 -0.39 -10.01
CA VAL A 148 -3.71 -0.78 -10.63
C VAL A 148 -2.63 0.26 -10.39
N GLY A 149 -1.40 -0.21 -10.13
CA GLY A 149 -0.24 0.65 -9.96
C GLY A 149 -0.23 1.41 -8.63
N GLY A 150 0.46 2.55 -8.62
CA GLY A 150 0.69 3.37 -7.44
C GLY A 150 1.64 2.73 -6.43
N ASN A 151 2.10 3.51 -5.45
CA ASN A 151 2.80 2.95 -4.29
C ASN A 151 1.83 2.15 -3.40
N LEU A 152 0.66 2.73 -3.18
CA LEU A 152 -0.38 2.26 -2.26
C LEU A 152 -1.75 2.42 -2.92
N GLN A 153 -2.62 1.43 -2.78
CA GLN A 153 -3.95 1.44 -3.39
C GLN A 153 -5.07 1.66 -2.37
N LEU A 154 -4.84 1.26 -1.11
CA LEU A 154 -5.67 1.54 0.04
C LEU A 154 -4.79 2.06 1.18
N LEU A 155 -5.25 3.13 1.81
CA LEU A 155 -4.52 3.84 2.87
C LEU A 155 -5.44 4.11 4.07
N ASN A 156 -5.10 3.50 5.21
CA ASN A 156 -5.74 3.79 6.50
C ASN A 156 -4.71 4.45 7.44
N VAL A 157 -4.72 5.78 7.49
CA VAL A 157 -3.78 6.60 8.29
C VAL A 157 -4.51 7.73 9.02
N TYR A 158 -4.14 7.95 10.28
CA TYR A 158 -4.91 8.74 11.24
C TYR A 158 -4.98 10.20 10.82
N PRO A 159 -3.88 10.81 10.33
CA PRO A 159 -3.92 12.22 9.96
C PRO A 159 -4.96 12.55 8.89
N VAL A 160 -5.31 11.61 8.01
CA VAL A 160 -6.24 11.89 6.90
C VAL A 160 -7.62 12.23 7.44
N PHE A 161 -8.27 11.32 8.15
CA PHE A 161 -9.64 11.57 8.64
C PHE A 161 -9.74 11.82 10.13
N ASN A 162 -8.61 11.84 10.85
CA ASN A 162 -8.55 11.97 12.30
C ASN A 162 -9.40 10.91 13.03
N GLU A 163 -9.55 9.73 12.42
CA GLU A 163 -10.37 8.63 12.93
C GLU A 163 -9.71 7.27 12.70
N GLN A 164 -10.05 6.33 13.57
CA GLN A 164 -9.84 4.91 13.37
C GLN A 164 -11.08 4.33 12.68
N PRO A 165 -10.97 3.69 11.51
CA PRO A 165 -12.14 3.13 10.86
C PRO A 165 -12.74 2.02 11.71
N GLU A 166 -14.02 2.10 12.01
CA GLU A 166 -14.79 1.07 12.70
C GLU A 166 -15.88 0.55 11.78
N ASN A 167 -16.02 -0.77 11.65
CA ASN A 167 -17.00 -1.38 10.74
C ASN A 167 -16.81 -0.91 9.29
N ALA A 168 -15.56 -0.74 8.85
CA ALA A 168 -15.27 -0.44 7.45
C ALA A 168 -15.22 -1.75 6.64
N VAL A 169 -15.89 -1.78 5.49
CA VAL A 169 -15.95 -2.96 4.62
C VAL A 169 -15.48 -2.59 3.22
N ILE A 170 -14.53 -3.34 2.68
CA ILE A 170 -14.10 -3.28 1.29
C ILE A 170 -14.53 -4.60 0.63
N GLU A 171 -15.34 -4.53 -0.43
CA GLU A 171 -15.96 -5.73 -1.00
C GLU A 171 -15.83 -5.82 -2.53
N GLY A 172 -15.34 -6.97 -3.02
CA GLY A 172 -15.29 -7.29 -4.46
C GLY A 172 -14.22 -6.53 -5.26
N VAL A 173 -13.32 -5.83 -4.58
CA VAL A 173 -12.28 -5.00 -5.22
C VAL A 173 -11.04 -5.84 -5.53
N THR A 174 -10.49 -5.66 -6.74
CA THR A 174 -9.18 -6.23 -7.12
C THR A 174 -8.09 -5.19 -6.95
N PHE A 175 -7.05 -5.54 -6.21
CA PHE A 175 -5.81 -4.77 -6.02
C PHE A 175 -4.71 -5.44 -6.83
N LYS A 176 -4.04 -4.66 -7.69
CA LYS A 176 -3.12 -5.22 -8.67
C LYS A 176 -1.85 -4.40 -8.84
N ASN A 177 -0.69 -5.06 -8.80
CA ASN A 177 0.61 -4.47 -9.15
C ASN A 177 0.92 -3.15 -8.41
N ALA A 178 0.57 -3.03 -7.13
CA ALA A 178 1.07 -1.93 -6.30
C ALA A 178 2.58 -2.07 -6.10
N ILE A 179 3.33 -0.97 -6.20
CA ILE A 179 4.79 -0.97 -6.09
C ILE A 179 5.24 -1.31 -4.66
N SER A 180 4.49 -0.87 -3.66
CA SER A 180 4.85 -1.08 -2.26
C SER A 180 3.87 -2.03 -1.57
N SER A 181 2.60 -1.65 -1.46
CA SER A 181 1.58 -2.46 -0.81
C SER A 181 0.22 -2.17 -1.42
N ALA A 182 -0.66 -3.17 -1.53
CA ALA A 182 -2.04 -2.92 -1.89
C ALA A 182 -2.75 -2.13 -0.80
N ALA A 183 -2.62 -2.59 0.44
CA ALA A 183 -3.31 -2.02 1.59
C ALA A 183 -2.32 -1.70 2.70
N LEU A 184 -2.18 -0.41 3.02
CA LEU A 184 -1.44 0.07 4.16
C LEU A 184 -2.39 0.43 5.29
N LEU A 185 -2.30 -0.29 6.39
CA LEU A 185 -3.19 -0.22 7.54
C LEU A 185 -2.43 0.25 8.79
N LEU A 186 -2.25 1.56 8.92
CA LEU A 186 -1.48 2.15 10.02
C LEU A 186 -2.32 2.48 11.26
N ASN A 187 -3.61 2.71 11.07
CA ASN A 187 -4.50 2.99 12.20
C ASN A 187 -5.17 1.74 12.72
N GLY A 188 -5.15 1.60 14.05
CA GLY A 188 -6.12 0.80 14.79
C GLY A 188 -7.55 0.97 14.26
N GLY A 189 -8.43 0.03 14.56
CA GLY A 189 -9.78 -0.01 14.01
C GLY A 189 -10.12 -1.37 13.42
N SER A 190 -11.32 -1.50 12.84
CA SER A 190 -11.86 -2.74 12.30
C SER A 190 -12.16 -2.58 10.80
N VAL A 191 -11.39 -3.28 9.97
CA VAL A 191 -11.51 -3.29 8.51
C VAL A 191 -11.73 -4.71 8.01
N VAL A 192 -12.83 -4.92 7.28
CA VAL A 192 -13.20 -6.19 6.66
C VAL A 192 -12.97 -6.11 5.15
N PHE A 193 -12.18 -7.03 4.63
CA PHE A 193 -12.03 -7.30 3.21
C PHE A 193 -12.86 -8.52 2.86
N ARG A 194 -13.81 -8.36 1.93
CA ARG A 194 -14.70 -9.45 1.52
C ARG A 194 -14.60 -9.67 0.01
N ASN A 195 -14.34 -10.91 -0.41
CA ASN A 195 -14.23 -11.28 -1.82
C ASN A 195 -13.26 -10.37 -2.60
N CYS A 196 -12.21 -9.89 -1.96
CA CYS A 196 -11.17 -9.08 -2.58
C CYS A 196 -10.11 -9.96 -3.24
N ILE A 197 -9.44 -9.43 -4.26
CA ILE A 197 -8.34 -10.11 -4.95
C ILE A 197 -7.08 -9.24 -4.81
N PHE A 198 -5.97 -9.83 -4.37
CA PHE A 198 -4.66 -9.21 -4.27
C PHE A 198 -3.71 -9.94 -5.22
N GLU A 199 -3.33 -9.28 -6.32
CA GLU A 199 -2.64 -9.93 -7.44
C GLU A 199 -1.39 -9.20 -7.91
N GLY A 200 -0.32 -9.95 -8.19
CA GLY A 200 0.81 -9.44 -8.95
C GLY A 200 1.65 -8.42 -8.20
N HIS A 201 1.55 -8.40 -6.87
CA HIS A 201 2.37 -7.52 -6.04
C HIS A 201 3.79 -8.10 -5.99
N SER A 202 4.77 -7.27 -6.36
CA SER A 202 6.19 -7.56 -6.23
C SER A 202 6.80 -6.43 -5.40
N GLY A 203 7.52 -6.76 -4.34
CA GLY A 203 8.04 -5.76 -3.41
C GLY A 203 7.64 -6.04 -1.96
N ALA A 204 7.08 -5.03 -1.29
CA ALA A 204 6.63 -5.19 0.09
C ALA A 204 5.28 -5.95 0.16
N SER A 205 4.91 -6.30 1.39
CA SER A 205 3.73 -7.09 1.72
C SER A 205 2.45 -6.52 1.08
N PRO A 206 1.69 -7.27 0.25
CA PRO A 206 0.37 -6.90 -0.27
C PRO A 206 -0.50 -6.21 0.76
N ILE A 207 -0.49 -6.69 2.00
CA ILE A 207 -1.08 -5.99 3.14
C ILE A 207 -0.01 -5.70 4.16
N SER A 208 0.21 -4.43 4.41
CA SER A 208 1.16 -3.95 5.40
C SER A 208 0.41 -3.34 6.57
N THR A 209 0.60 -3.90 7.75
CA THR A 209 0.10 -3.32 9.01
C THR A 209 1.28 -2.77 9.76
N PHE A 210 1.17 -1.53 10.23
CA PHE A 210 2.12 -1.00 11.21
C PHE A 210 1.31 -0.20 12.21
N HIS A 211 1.21 -0.72 13.42
CA HIS A 211 0.70 0.06 14.51
C HIS A 211 1.89 0.75 15.16
N SER A 212 2.26 1.96 14.74
CA SER A 212 3.06 2.78 15.65
C SER A 212 2.14 3.10 16.83
N ALA A 213 2.07 2.23 17.85
CA ALA A 213 1.63 2.65 19.16
C ALA A 213 2.50 3.87 19.43
N PRO A 214 1.96 5.09 19.52
CA PRO A 214 2.78 6.28 19.59
C PRO A 214 3.35 6.36 21.00
N ASP A 215 4.14 5.38 21.41
CA ASP A 215 4.83 5.17 22.67
C ASP A 215 4.12 5.80 23.87
N SER A 216 2.79 5.72 23.96
CA SER A 216 1.98 6.48 24.92
C SER A 216 2.33 7.98 25.08
N ASN A 217 3.21 8.57 24.27
CA ASN A 217 3.80 9.88 24.55
C ASN A 217 2.84 10.94 24.03
N PRO A 218 2.06 11.59 24.92
CA PRO A 218 1.10 12.60 24.50
C PRO A 218 1.79 13.79 23.79
N THR A 219 3.11 13.92 23.92
CA THR A 219 3.92 14.94 23.25
C THR A 219 4.04 14.68 21.75
N SER A 220 4.33 13.45 21.33
CA SER A 220 4.38 13.07 19.91
C SER A 220 3.03 13.30 19.24
N ARG A 221 1.93 13.00 19.96
CA ARG A 221 0.57 13.27 19.50
C ARG A 221 0.28 14.76 19.39
N ARG A 222 0.53 15.56 20.42
CA ARG A 222 0.31 17.02 20.37
C ARG A 222 1.12 17.68 19.27
N LEU A 223 2.33 17.17 19.02
CA LEU A 223 3.16 17.64 17.93
C LEU A 223 2.57 17.27 16.57
N MET A 224 2.10 16.02 16.38
CA MET A 224 1.40 15.62 15.16
C MET A 224 0.11 16.43 14.95
N ASP A 225 -0.72 16.56 15.98
CA ASP A 225 -1.94 17.37 15.93
C ASP A 225 -1.60 18.83 15.57
N SER A 226 -0.51 19.38 16.14
CA SER A 226 -0.04 20.75 15.85
C SER A 226 0.60 20.90 14.47
N ILE A 227 1.25 19.88 13.92
CA ILE A 227 1.80 19.89 12.55
C ILE A 227 0.68 19.77 11.53
N MET A 228 -0.34 18.96 11.84
CA MET A 228 -1.50 18.72 10.98
C MET A 228 -2.56 19.82 11.09
N GLU A 229 -2.51 20.63 12.14
CA GLU A 229 -3.35 21.82 12.33
C GLU A 229 -3.02 22.86 11.25
N GLY A 230 -3.99 23.12 10.36
CA GLY A 230 -3.84 24.04 9.23
C GLY A 230 -3.51 23.38 7.88
N LEU A 231 -3.21 22.07 7.86
CA LEU A 231 -3.04 21.32 6.62
C LEU A 231 -4.39 20.87 6.05
N SER A 232 -4.52 20.97 4.73
CA SER A 232 -5.60 20.36 3.95
C SER A 232 -5.57 18.83 4.02
N LEU A 233 -6.69 18.17 3.72
CA LEU A 233 -6.78 16.71 3.69
C LEU A 233 -5.73 16.06 2.78
N GLU A 234 -5.43 16.70 1.66
CA GLU A 234 -4.43 16.26 0.69
C GLU A 234 -3.02 16.32 1.26
N GLU A 235 -2.66 17.42 1.92
CA GLU A 235 -1.36 17.58 2.59
C GLU A 235 -1.17 16.56 3.72
N ARG A 236 -2.24 16.19 4.45
CA ARG A 236 -2.18 15.17 5.50
C ARG A 236 -1.97 13.76 4.93
N ALA A 237 -2.74 13.39 3.91
CA ALA A 237 -2.55 12.12 3.20
C ALA A 237 -1.14 12.01 2.65
N TYR A 238 -0.66 13.10 2.05
CA TYR A 238 0.67 13.23 1.52
C TYR A 238 1.76 12.95 2.57
N LEU A 239 1.74 13.65 3.71
CA LEU A 239 2.74 13.46 4.76
C LEU A 239 2.77 12.02 5.27
N SER A 240 1.62 11.37 5.41
CA SER A 240 1.56 9.96 5.80
C SER A 240 2.19 9.03 4.76
N ILE A 241 1.90 9.23 3.47
CA ILE A 241 2.48 8.40 2.39
C ILE A 241 3.97 8.66 2.25
N LEU A 242 4.43 9.91 2.34
CA LEU A 242 5.84 10.26 2.25
C LEU A 242 6.65 9.63 3.38
N GLU A 243 6.20 9.77 4.63
CA GLU A 243 6.91 9.20 5.76
C GLU A 243 6.94 7.67 5.69
N TYR A 244 5.85 7.04 5.24
CA TYR A 244 5.87 5.61 4.94
C TYR A 244 6.84 5.25 3.82
N THR A 245 6.85 6.00 2.72
CA THR A 245 7.75 5.73 1.58
C THR A 245 9.22 5.87 2.00
N LYS A 246 9.54 6.84 2.87
CA LYS A 246 10.88 6.95 3.46
C LYS A 246 11.22 5.72 4.31
N LEU A 247 10.30 5.29 5.18
CA LEU A 247 10.46 4.06 5.97
C LEU A 247 10.68 2.84 5.06
N LEU A 248 9.90 2.72 3.97
CA LEU A 248 10.05 1.64 3.00
C LEU A 248 11.43 1.65 2.31
N ASN A 249 11.91 2.84 1.97
CA ASN A 249 13.19 3.01 1.29
C ASN A 249 14.39 2.90 2.24
N GLY A 250 14.18 2.60 3.53
CA GLY A 250 15.23 2.59 4.54
C GLY A 250 15.85 3.99 4.76
N GLU A 251 15.16 5.04 4.34
CA GLU A 251 15.56 6.41 4.62
C GLU A 251 15.15 6.79 6.03
N LYS A 252 15.98 7.61 6.69
CA LYS A 252 15.61 8.16 7.99
C LYS A 252 14.40 9.07 7.85
N SER A 253 13.26 8.58 8.29
CA SER A 253 12.00 9.29 8.30
C SER A 253 12.07 10.47 9.27
N VAL A 254 11.28 11.53 9.08
CA VAL A 254 11.09 12.52 10.15
C VAL A 254 10.45 11.83 11.35
N ALA A 255 9.64 10.78 11.10
CA ALA A 255 9.15 9.82 12.08
C ALA A 255 10.23 8.95 12.73
N ASP A 256 11.48 8.83 12.24
CA ASP A 256 12.55 8.15 13.00
C ASP A 256 12.83 8.87 14.32
N LEU A 257 12.67 10.19 14.36
CA LEU A 257 12.73 10.96 15.61
C LEU A 257 11.54 10.67 16.55
N PHE A 258 10.48 10.02 16.06
CA PHE A 258 9.25 9.67 16.78
C PHE A 258 9.17 8.16 17.10
N LEU A 259 9.82 7.32 16.29
CA LEU A 259 9.89 5.86 16.41
C LEU A 259 11.14 5.42 17.21
N THR A 260 12.19 6.25 17.34
CA THR A 260 13.46 5.89 18.01
C THR A 260 13.91 6.87 19.10
N SER A 261 13.00 7.67 19.68
CA SER A 261 13.39 8.77 20.58
C SER A 261 13.86 8.32 21.99
N ASP A 262 15.11 7.86 22.06
CA ASP A 262 16.06 8.10 23.17
C ASP A 262 16.70 9.51 23.08
N ALA A 263 16.30 10.32 22.11
CA ALA A 263 16.92 11.61 21.77
C ALA A 263 16.58 12.78 22.71
N PHE A 264 15.93 12.53 23.86
CA PHE A 264 15.75 13.53 24.93
C PHE A 264 16.28 13.05 26.29
N ALA A 265 17.56 12.64 26.33
CA ALA A 265 18.32 12.55 27.56
C ALA A 265 18.77 13.95 28.05
N VAL A 266 17.86 14.75 28.63
CA VAL A 266 18.19 15.85 29.57
C VAL A 266 16.91 16.11 30.40
N VAL A 267 16.83 16.00 31.73
CA VAL A 267 17.65 16.46 32.87
C VAL A 267 17.31 15.52 34.05
N PRO A 268 18.26 15.13 34.93
CA PRO A 268 17.90 14.42 36.16
C PRO A 268 17.10 15.38 37.06
N MET A 269 15.80 15.11 37.23
CA MET A 269 15.05 15.65 38.35
C MET A 269 15.27 14.71 39.54
N ASP A 270 16.22 15.10 40.38
CA ASP A 270 16.28 14.62 41.76
C ASP A 270 14.94 14.95 42.47
N ASP A 271 14.52 14.03 43.34
CA ASP A 271 13.36 14.13 44.24
C ASP A 271 11.95 14.10 43.62
N VAL A 272 11.51 12.92 43.17
CA VAL A 272 10.13 12.49 43.47
C VAL A 272 10.11 10.98 43.75
N SER A 273 10.05 10.61 45.03
CA SER A 273 9.64 9.28 45.45
C SER A 273 8.17 9.05 45.06
N VAL A 274 7.91 8.32 43.98
CA VAL A 274 6.55 7.90 43.62
C VAL A 274 6.36 6.45 44.03
N GLU A 275 5.49 6.27 45.03
CA GLU A 275 4.96 4.98 45.44
C GLU A 275 4.26 4.28 44.26
N ARG A 276 4.53 2.98 44.16
CA ARG A 276 3.99 2.07 43.18
C ARG A 276 2.55 1.75 43.54
N GLY A 277 1.59 2.32 42.82
CA GLY A 277 0.20 1.91 42.87
C GLY A 277 -0.78 3.07 42.75
N GLU A 278 -1.13 3.43 41.51
CA GLU A 278 -2.52 3.62 41.08
C GLU A 278 -2.56 4.11 39.64
N LYS A 279 -3.48 3.52 38.88
CA LYS A 279 -3.77 3.72 37.47
C LYS A 279 -4.16 5.19 37.26
N ARG A 280 -3.21 6.04 36.84
CA ARG A 280 -3.52 7.43 36.46
C ARG A 280 -4.18 7.45 35.08
N SER A 281 -5.51 7.53 35.10
CA SER A 281 -6.33 8.04 33.99
C SER A 281 -5.93 9.50 33.74
N LEU A 282 -5.28 9.76 32.60
CA LEU A 282 -5.01 11.10 32.10
C LEU A 282 -6.06 11.46 31.04
N GLN A 283 -6.58 12.68 31.14
CA GLN A 283 -7.69 13.26 30.37
C GLN A 283 -7.38 13.49 28.88
N ALA A 284 -7.19 12.42 28.12
CA ALA A 284 -7.42 12.37 26.68
C ALA A 284 -7.86 10.94 26.32
N GLY A 285 -9.04 10.55 26.82
CA GLY A 285 -9.60 9.19 26.79
C GLY A 285 -10.00 8.69 25.40
N VAL A 286 -9.04 8.65 24.47
CA VAL A 286 -9.14 7.83 23.27
C VAL A 286 -8.45 6.52 23.61
N GLU A 287 -9.24 5.54 24.02
CA GLU A 287 -8.81 4.16 24.12
C GLU A 287 -8.48 3.70 22.70
N TRP A 288 -7.19 3.50 22.40
CA TRP A 288 -6.78 2.96 21.11
C TRP A 288 -7.40 1.58 20.99
N LYS A 289 -8.28 1.40 20.00
CA LYS A 289 -8.92 0.13 19.78
C LYS A 289 -7.92 -0.82 19.15
N LEU A 290 -8.00 -2.07 19.56
CA LEU A 290 -7.32 -3.20 18.93
C LEU A 290 -7.55 -3.12 17.42
N GLN A 291 -6.50 -3.37 16.66
CA GLN A 291 -6.62 -3.45 15.22
C GLN A 291 -7.21 -4.81 14.87
N GLU A 292 -8.35 -4.81 14.16
CA GLU A 292 -9.05 -5.99 13.73
C GLU A 292 -9.13 -6.02 12.21
N TYR A 293 -8.61 -7.09 11.64
CA TYR A 293 -8.63 -7.33 10.21
C TYR A 293 -9.35 -8.63 9.91
N VAL A 294 -10.33 -8.57 9.03
CA VAL A 294 -11.06 -9.76 8.62
C VAL A 294 -10.97 -9.90 7.11
N PHE A 295 -10.50 -11.05 6.66
CA PHE A 295 -10.44 -11.44 5.25
C PHE A 295 -11.41 -12.59 5.04
N GLU A 296 -12.50 -12.32 4.33
CA GLU A 296 -13.56 -13.30 4.04
C GLU A 296 -13.58 -13.57 2.54
N GLY A 297 -13.30 -14.81 2.11
CA GLY A 297 -13.37 -15.16 0.69
C GLY A 297 -12.35 -14.43 -0.19
N CYS A 298 -11.26 -13.92 0.39
CA CYS A 298 -10.24 -13.17 -0.35
C CYS A 298 -9.29 -14.12 -1.11
N THR A 299 -8.75 -13.66 -2.22
CA THR A 299 -7.73 -14.39 -2.99
C THR A 299 -6.44 -13.59 -3.05
N PHE A 300 -5.32 -14.21 -2.67
CA PHE A 300 -3.97 -13.69 -2.79
C PHE A 300 -3.24 -14.55 -3.83
N GLN A 301 -2.96 -13.99 -5.00
CA GLN A 301 -2.39 -14.77 -6.10
C GLN A 301 -1.25 -14.08 -6.83
N HIS A 302 -0.29 -14.86 -7.33
CA HIS A 302 0.80 -14.34 -8.16
C HIS A 302 1.60 -13.23 -7.46
N ASN A 303 1.69 -13.25 -6.13
CA ASN A 303 2.49 -12.28 -5.39
C ASN A 303 3.89 -12.83 -5.16
N GLU A 304 4.86 -11.93 -5.17
CA GLU A 304 6.27 -12.25 -5.01
C GLU A 304 6.88 -11.40 -3.90
N GLN A 305 7.66 -12.04 -3.04
CA GLN A 305 8.49 -11.34 -2.08
C GLN A 305 9.52 -10.45 -2.81
N GLY A 306 9.57 -9.17 -2.46
CA GLY A 306 10.62 -8.26 -2.91
C GLY A 306 11.99 -8.62 -2.33
N THR A 307 13.05 -8.44 -3.13
CA THR A 307 14.44 -8.82 -2.80
C THR A 307 15.24 -7.71 -2.09
N GLY A 308 14.60 -6.66 -1.56
CA GLY A 308 15.21 -5.33 -1.69
C GLY A 308 15.21 -4.31 -0.55
N HIS A 309 14.61 -4.49 0.63
CA HIS A 309 14.48 -3.35 1.57
C HIS A 309 14.66 -3.72 3.04
N GLY A 310 15.23 -2.79 3.82
CA GLY A 310 15.85 -3.01 5.14
C GLY A 310 14.92 -3.54 6.22
N ASP A 311 15.50 -3.82 7.40
CA ASP A 311 14.96 -4.53 8.58
C ASP A 311 13.50 -4.22 9.00
N LEU A 312 12.90 -3.14 8.51
CA LEU A 312 11.53 -2.73 8.81
C LEU A 312 10.47 -3.41 7.93
N LEU A 313 10.85 -3.94 6.76
CA LEU A 313 9.90 -4.56 5.84
C LEU A 313 9.97 -6.08 5.91
N LEU A 314 9.15 -6.60 6.80
CA LEU A 314 8.87 -8.02 6.91
C LEU A 314 8.16 -8.52 5.64
N PHE A 315 8.57 -9.71 5.21
CA PHE A 315 8.57 -10.08 3.80
C PHE A 315 7.35 -10.89 3.32
N GLY A 316 6.27 -10.95 4.11
CA GLY A 316 5.12 -11.82 3.81
C GLY A 316 4.06 -11.23 2.89
N ILE A 317 2.95 -11.96 2.66
CA ILE A 317 1.71 -11.41 2.10
C ILE A 317 1.07 -10.43 3.09
N ILE A 318 1.15 -10.80 4.37
CA ILE A 318 0.59 -10.08 5.50
C ILE A 318 1.54 -10.22 6.68
N THR A 319 1.91 -9.10 7.28
CA THR A 319 2.66 -9.10 8.53
C THR A 319 1.84 -8.37 9.58
N ILE A 320 1.60 -9.01 10.71
CA ILE A 320 0.94 -8.46 11.89
C ILE A 320 2.06 -8.21 12.91
N GLN A 321 2.48 -6.96 13.06
CA GLN A 321 3.72 -6.63 13.76
C GLN A 321 3.56 -6.32 15.25
N GLU A 322 2.33 -6.12 15.72
CA GLU A 322 2.13 -5.34 16.94
C GLU A 322 1.34 -6.12 17.99
N ASP A 323 1.78 -5.98 19.23
CA ASP A 323 1.16 -6.60 20.39
C ASP A 323 -0.32 -6.23 20.40
N SER A 324 -1.21 -7.24 20.39
CA SER A 324 -2.67 -7.14 20.47
C SER A 324 -3.47 -6.94 19.18
N ASP A 325 -2.85 -6.92 18.00
CA ASP A 325 -3.59 -6.98 16.73
C ASP A 325 -4.37 -8.31 16.60
N VAL A 326 -5.51 -8.28 15.91
CA VAL A 326 -6.34 -9.46 15.63
C VAL A 326 -6.57 -9.58 14.13
N ALA A 327 -6.22 -10.71 13.55
CA ALA A 327 -6.54 -11.01 12.16
C ALA A 327 -7.35 -12.31 12.04
N THR A 328 -8.32 -12.31 11.12
CA THR A 328 -9.12 -13.47 10.77
C THR A 328 -9.05 -13.70 9.27
N PHE A 329 -8.71 -14.92 8.87
CA PHE A 329 -8.78 -15.40 7.50
C PHE A 329 -9.81 -16.52 7.46
N ASP A 330 -10.92 -16.27 6.80
CA ASP A 330 -11.96 -17.27 6.60
C ASP A 330 -12.18 -17.46 5.10
N ASN A 331 -12.04 -18.71 4.66
CA ASN A 331 -12.28 -19.13 3.29
C ASN A 331 -11.43 -18.35 2.26
N CYS A 332 -10.20 -17.99 2.61
CA CYS A 332 -9.27 -17.31 1.72
C CYS A 332 -8.45 -18.31 0.88
N THR A 333 -8.04 -17.89 -0.31
CA THR A 333 -7.16 -18.66 -1.19
C THR A 333 -5.83 -17.96 -1.38
N PHE A 334 -4.74 -18.66 -1.12
CA PHE A 334 -3.37 -18.27 -1.39
C PHE A 334 -2.87 -19.13 -2.54
N TYR A 335 -2.74 -18.57 -3.74
CA TYR A 335 -2.47 -19.33 -4.96
C TYR A 335 -1.24 -18.83 -5.72
N ASN A 336 -0.30 -19.74 -6.03
CA ASN A 336 0.82 -19.43 -6.91
C ASN A 336 1.60 -18.16 -6.50
N ASN A 337 1.85 -18.04 -5.19
CA ASN A 337 2.70 -16.99 -4.65
C ASN A 337 4.12 -17.52 -4.44
N SER A 338 5.12 -16.64 -4.51
CA SER A 338 6.53 -16.99 -4.29
C SER A 338 7.12 -16.15 -3.16
N TYR A 339 7.48 -16.79 -2.06
CA TYR A 339 8.00 -16.12 -0.87
C TYR A 339 9.19 -16.88 -0.29
N GLY A 340 10.18 -16.13 0.17
CA GLY A 340 11.46 -16.62 0.66
C GLY A 340 12.59 -16.37 -0.33
N ASP A 341 13.79 -16.21 0.22
CA ASP A 341 15.04 -16.14 -0.53
C ASP A 341 15.83 -17.43 -0.21
N PRO A 342 16.37 -18.16 -1.20
CA PRO A 342 17.28 -19.27 -0.93
C PRO A 342 18.46 -18.90 -0.03
N ASP A 343 18.89 -17.64 -0.06
CA ASP A 343 19.98 -17.11 0.77
C ASP A 343 19.50 -16.62 2.16
N ASP A 344 18.19 -16.39 2.34
CA ASP A 344 17.55 -15.97 3.59
C ASP A 344 16.22 -16.72 3.83
N VAL A 345 16.28 -17.73 4.71
CA VAL A 345 15.22 -18.74 4.98
C VAL A 345 14.00 -18.19 5.75
N SER A 346 13.56 -16.98 5.42
CA SER A 346 12.49 -16.26 6.12
C SER A 346 11.22 -16.06 5.29
N GLY A 347 10.98 -16.87 4.25
CA GLY A 347 9.74 -16.80 3.48
C GLY A 347 8.53 -17.27 4.27
N TYR A 348 7.45 -16.49 4.22
CA TYR A 348 6.13 -16.83 4.77
C TYR A 348 5.03 -16.05 4.03
N ALA A 349 3.80 -16.56 4.02
CA ALA A 349 2.64 -15.77 3.61
C ALA A 349 2.16 -14.87 4.74
N ILE A 350 2.11 -15.39 5.96
CA ILE A 350 1.59 -14.67 7.12
C ILE A 350 2.61 -14.75 8.25
N ASN A 351 2.98 -13.61 8.82
CA ASN A 351 3.78 -13.55 10.04
C ASN A 351 3.04 -12.78 11.12
N VAL A 352 3.04 -13.34 12.32
CA VAL A 352 2.29 -12.82 13.48
C VAL A 352 3.27 -12.62 14.64
N ALA A 353 3.43 -11.37 15.05
CA ALA A 353 4.23 -10.97 16.18
C ALA A 353 3.63 -11.48 17.51
N ALA A 354 4.46 -11.50 18.55
CA ALA A 354 4.05 -11.95 19.87
C ALA A 354 2.92 -11.07 20.42
N GLY A 355 1.90 -11.69 21.02
CA GLY A 355 0.80 -10.96 21.66
C GLY A 355 -0.33 -10.56 20.71
N SER A 356 -0.16 -10.64 19.39
CA SER A 356 -1.27 -10.57 18.44
C SER A 356 -2.07 -11.89 18.43
N LYS A 357 -3.24 -11.91 17.77
CA LYS A 357 -4.07 -13.10 17.58
C LYS A 357 -4.41 -13.31 16.13
N ILE A 358 -4.34 -14.56 15.68
CA ILE A 358 -4.77 -14.96 14.35
C ILE A 358 -5.80 -16.09 14.39
N THR A 359 -6.79 -16.02 13.50
CA THR A 359 -7.76 -17.07 13.22
C THR A 359 -7.62 -17.48 11.75
N LEU A 360 -7.42 -18.76 11.48
CA LEU A 360 -7.29 -19.33 10.14
C LEU A 360 -8.35 -20.42 9.95
N LYS A 361 -9.38 -20.16 9.15
CA LYS A 361 -10.47 -21.11 8.89
C LYS A 361 -10.65 -21.36 7.41
N ASN A 362 -10.73 -22.63 7.03
CA ASN A 362 -11.12 -23.05 5.68
C ASN A 362 -10.27 -22.41 4.57
N ASN A 363 -9.00 -22.04 4.85
CA ASN A 363 -8.15 -21.40 3.85
C ASN A 363 -7.44 -22.45 3.00
N CYS A 364 -7.07 -22.06 1.78
CA CYS A 364 -6.37 -22.92 0.84
C CYS A 364 -5.03 -22.32 0.42
N PHE A 365 -3.95 -23.07 0.58
CA PHE A 365 -2.58 -22.70 0.17
C PHE A 365 -2.14 -23.60 -0.98
N ILE A 366 -2.39 -23.17 -2.22
CA ILE A 366 -2.27 -24.00 -3.42
C ILE A 366 -1.12 -23.52 -4.29
N ASP A 367 -0.25 -24.44 -4.72
CA ASP A 367 0.83 -24.18 -5.67
C ASP A 367 1.72 -22.99 -5.30
N ASN A 368 1.88 -22.69 -4.01
CA ASN A 368 2.81 -21.65 -3.57
C ASN A 368 4.22 -22.21 -3.51
N ASN A 369 5.21 -21.35 -3.72
CA ASN A 369 6.62 -21.66 -3.58
C ASN A 369 7.15 -20.92 -2.34
N PHE A 370 7.20 -21.61 -1.21
CA PHE A 370 7.65 -21.04 0.05
C PHE A 370 9.01 -21.62 0.44
N ILE A 371 9.98 -20.76 0.75
CA ILE A 371 11.29 -21.18 1.25
C ILE A 371 11.43 -20.74 2.71
N GLY A 372 11.61 -21.69 3.63
CA GLY A 372 11.95 -21.40 5.02
C GLY A 372 11.10 -22.12 6.06
N LYS A 373 10.44 -21.36 6.93
CA LYS A 373 9.79 -21.87 8.15
C LYS A 373 8.44 -22.53 7.86
N GLY A 374 7.57 -21.87 7.14
CA GLY A 374 6.21 -22.31 6.83
C GLY A 374 5.38 -21.16 6.25
N PRO A 375 4.23 -21.45 5.62
CA PRO A 375 3.31 -20.44 5.10
C PRO A 375 2.83 -19.46 6.19
N VAL A 376 2.68 -19.94 7.42
CA VAL A 376 2.32 -19.13 8.58
C VAL A 376 3.40 -19.24 9.65
N VAL A 377 3.85 -18.10 10.16
CA VAL A 377 4.83 -18.02 11.25
C VAL A 377 4.21 -17.28 12.42
N LEU A 378 4.21 -17.91 13.59
CA LEU A 378 3.72 -17.34 14.85
C LEU A 378 4.85 -17.27 15.87
N ALA A 379 4.86 -16.21 16.68
CA ALA A 379 5.79 -16.10 17.80
C ALA A 379 5.47 -17.13 18.91
N SER A 380 4.19 -17.37 19.21
CA SER A 380 3.77 -18.35 20.22
C SER A 380 2.46 -19.07 19.86
N ALA A 381 2.24 -20.24 20.47
CA ALA A 381 0.99 -21.00 20.28
C ALA A 381 -0.25 -20.25 20.81
N ASP A 382 -0.08 -19.38 21.82
CA ASP A 382 -1.18 -18.56 22.32
C ASP A 382 -1.69 -17.59 21.26
N ASP A 383 -0.86 -17.22 20.27
CA ASP A 383 -1.21 -16.28 19.20
C ASP A 383 -2.18 -16.89 18.17
N LEU A 384 -2.39 -18.22 18.20
CA LEU A 384 -3.35 -18.91 17.36
C LEU A 384 -4.69 -19.13 18.09
N SER A 385 -5.76 -18.54 17.55
CA SER A 385 -7.11 -18.72 18.09
C SER A 385 -7.84 -19.94 17.49
N ASP A 386 -7.63 -20.21 16.20
CA ASP A 386 -8.23 -21.35 15.47
C ASP A 386 -7.43 -21.59 14.19
N SER A 387 -7.25 -22.86 13.80
CA SER A 387 -6.58 -23.28 12.56
C SER A 387 -7.36 -24.37 11.80
N SER A 388 -8.67 -24.44 11.99
CA SER A 388 -9.48 -25.54 11.47
C SER A 388 -9.76 -25.47 9.96
N GLY A 389 -9.82 -26.65 9.34
CA GLY A 389 -10.28 -26.81 7.95
C GLY A 389 -9.35 -26.23 6.87
N ASN A 390 -8.12 -25.83 7.23
CA ASN A 390 -7.15 -25.34 6.26
C ASN A 390 -6.54 -26.49 5.45
N TYR A 391 -6.30 -26.22 4.17
CA TYR A 391 -5.68 -27.12 3.20
C TYR A 391 -4.45 -26.46 2.58
N GLY A 392 -3.43 -27.25 2.25
CA GLY A 392 -2.35 -26.79 1.40
C GLY A 392 -1.67 -27.90 0.62
N THR A 393 -0.93 -27.49 -0.41
CA THR A 393 -0.03 -28.36 -1.15
C THR A 393 1.27 -28.51 -0.36
N GLU A 394 1.74 -29.75 -0.16
CA GLU A 394 3.02 -30.00 0.51
C GLU A 394 4.19 -29.40 -0.28
N ASP A 395 5.15 -28.84 0.45
CA ASP A 395 6.39 -28.29 -0.10
C ASP A 395 7.59 -28.78 0.75
N ASP A 396 8.50 -29.51 0.09
CA ASP A 396 9.69 -30.10 0.71
C ASP A 396 10.72 -29.05 1.15
N LEU A 397 10.57 -27.79 0.74
CA LEU A 397 11.45 -26.67 1.09
C LEU A 397 11.06 -25.98 2.41
N LEU A 398 10.00 -26.45 3.05
CA LEU A 398 9.49 -25.92 4.30
C LEU A 398 9.91 -26.73 5.53
N THR A 399 10.17 -26.02 6.63
CA THR A 399 10.40 -26.64 7.93
C THR A 399 9.11 -27.22 8.54
N CYS A 400 8.03 -26.46 8.46
CA CYS A 400 6.67 -26.86 8.82
C CYS A 400 5.77 -26.68 7.59
N GLN A 401 4.96 -27.68 7.25
CA GLN A 401 4.12 -27.60 6.03
C GLN A 401 3.06 -26.50 6.12
N PHE A 402 2.58 -26.15 7.32
CA PHE A 402 1.57 -25.11 7.50
C PHE A 402 1.96 -24.01 8.50
N ILE A 403 1.94 -24.29 9.81
CA ILE A 403 2.24 -23.27 10.83
C ILE A 403 3.54 -23.63 11.53
N TYR A 404 4.48 -22.69 11.54
CA TYR A 404 5.66 -22.70 12.39
C TYR A 404 5.41 -21.80 13.60
N MET A 405 5.58 -22.34 14.81
CA MET A 405 5.38 -21.59 16.06
C MET A 405 6.66 -21.60 16.90
N GLY A 406 7.20 -20.44 17.26
CA GLY A 406 8.33 -20.30 18.18
C GLY A 406 9.56 -19.62 17.58
N GLU A 407 10.72 -19.80 18.22
CA GLU A 407 11.97 -19.13 17.85
C GLU A 407 13.16 -20.10 17.81
N GLY A 408 14.01 -19.95 16.78
CA GLY A 408 15.24 -20.73 16.62
C GLY A 408 14.96 -22.23 16.54
N GLU A 409 15.65 -23.02 17.37
CA GLU A 409 15.49 -24.48 17.40
C GLU A 409 14.29 -24.94 18.25
N ASN A 410 13.66 -24.05 19.01
CA ASN A 410 12.52 -24.37 19.87
C ASN A 410 11.23 -23.98 19.14
N TYR A 411 10.81 -24.83 18.20
CA TYR A 411 9.59 -24.63 17.43
C TYR A 411 8.67 -25.84 17.45
N GLU A 412 7.40 -25.58 17.17
CA GLU A 412 6.35 -26.57 16.95
C GLU A 412 5.75 -26.37 15.56
N CYS A 413 5.46 -27.47 14.88
CA CYS A 413 4.74 -27.46 13.61
C CYS A 413 3.28 -27.85 13.83
N ILE A 414 2.37 -27.10 13.23
CA ILE A 414 0.98 -27.54 13.00
C ILE A 414 0.86 -27.86 11.50
N GLU A 415 0.31 -29.04 11.21
CA GLU A 415 0.05 -29.53 9.85
C GLU A 415 -1.35 -29.11 9.37
N TYR A 416 -1.60 -29.23 8.07
CA TYR A 416 -2.94 -29.06 7.51
C TYR A 416 -3.92 -30.12 8.04
N GLU A 417 -5.15 -29.70 8.32
CA GLU A 417 -6.21 -30.61 8.79
C GLU A 417 -7.06 -31.18 7.65
N ALA A 418 -7.25 -30.41 6.58
CA ALA A 418 -8.10 -30.79 5.46
C ALA A 418 -7.29 -31.52 4.37
N ASN A 419 -7.91 -32.52 3.73
CA ASN A 419 -7.30 -33.27 2.62
C ASN A 419 -7.56 -32.65 1.24
N GLU A 420 -8.48 -31.69 1.17
CA GLU A 420 -8.85 -30.98 -0.05
C GLU A 420 -9.19 -29.53 0.29
N CYS A 421 -8.95 -28.62 -0.65
CA CYS A 421 -9.42 -27.25 -0.54
C CYS A 421 -10.95 -27.27 -0.49
N GLY A 422 -11.52 -26.79 0.62
CA GLY A 422 -12.97 -26.67 0.75
C GLY A 422 -13.51 -25.85 -0.41
N SER A 423 -14.52 -26.38 -1.11
CA SER A 423 -15.23 -25.67 -2.19
C SER A 423 -16.11 -24.54 -1.61
N GLY A 424 -15.55 -23.65 -0.82
CA GLY A 424 -16.27 -22.53 -0.25
C GLY A 424 -16.47 -21.46 -1.30
N THR A 425 -17.42 -21.64 -2.22
CA THR A 425 -18.10 -20.65 -3.09
C THR A 425 -17.30 -19.64 -3.93
N GLY A 426 -16.03 -19.37 -3.65
CA GLY A 426 -15.09 -18.71 -4.53
C GLY A 426 -14.56 -19.76 -5.48
N SER A 427 -15.27 -19.95 -6.60
CA SER A 427 -14.63 -20.62 -7.73
C SER A 427 -13.33 -19.87 -7.99
N ALA A 428 -12.19 -20.56 -7.97
CA ALA A 428 -10.93 -20.00 -8.47
C ALA A 428 -11.25 -19.21 -9.73
N PRO A 429 -10.82 -17.93 -9.87
CA PRO A 429 -11.24 -17.07 -10.97
C PRO A 429 -11.00 -17.84 -12.27
N GLY A 430 -12.07 -18.37 -12.86
CA GLY A 430 -11.99 -19.06 -14.13
C GLY A 430 -11.41 -18.02 -15.07
N SER A 431 -10.25 -18.31 -15.64
CA SER A 431 -9.45 -17.35 -16.42
C SER A 431 -10.39 -16.50 -17.24
N ALA A 432 -10.51 -15.21 -16.90
CA ALA A 432 -11.46 -14.33 -17.56
C ALA A 432 -11.26 -14.52 -19.07
N PRO A 433 -12.31 -14.81 -19.85
CA PRO A 433 -12.16 -14.98 -21.29
C PRO A 433 -11.48 -13.71 -21.80
N GLY A 434 -10.24 -13.86 -22.27
CA GLY A 434 -9.47 -12.76 -22.80
C GLY A 434 -10.32 -12.01 -23.84
N PRO A 435 -10.15 -10.69 -23.98
CA PRO A 435 -10.94 -9.90 -24.92
C PRO A 435 -10.98 -10.64 -26.25
N ALA A 436 -12.21 -10.96 -26.70
CA ALA A 436 -12.41 -11.66 -27.95
C ALA A 436 -11.57 -10.94 -29.01
N PRO A 437 -10.66 -11.64 -29.72
CA PRO A 437 -9.79 -11.00 -30.68
C PRO A 437 -10.66 -10.19 -31.63
N ALA A 438 -10.35 -8.89 -31.75
CA ALA A 438 -11.02 -8.03 -32.70
C ALA A 438 -11.01 -8.73 -34.08
N PRO A 439 -12.12 -8.69 -34.84
CA PRO A 439 -12.18 -9.33 -36.14
C PRO A 439 -11.00 -8.85 -36.99
N MET A 440 -10.04 -9.76 -37.21
CA MET A 440 -8.93 -9.51 -38.12
C MET A 440 -9.51 -9.45 -39.52
N ASP A 441 -9.39 -8.28 -40.14
CA ASP A 441 -9.58 -8.10 -41.57
C ASP A 441 -8.50 -8.92 -42.30
N ASP A 442 -8.93 -10.03 -42.92
CA ASP A 442 -8.11 -10.86 -43.80
C ASP A 442 -7.75 -10.07 -45.07
N SER A 443 -6.70 -9.26 -44.99
CA SER A 443 -5.99 -8.74 -46.15
C SER A 443 -4.57 -9.28 -46.20
N SER A 444 -4.42 -10.25 -47.09
CA SER A 444 -3.22 -10.99 -47.46
C SER A 444 -1.96 -10.12 -47.68
N GLY A 445 -0.88 -10.49 -46.99
CA GLY A 445 0.48 -10.05 -47.30
C GLY A 445 1.50 -11.12 -46.94
N ALA A 446 1.92 -11.91 -47.93
CA ALA A 446 2.91 -12.96 -47.81
C ALA A 446 4.36 -12.42 -47.78
N MET A 447 5.27 -13.28 -47.26
CA MET A 447 6.74 -13.17 -47.16
C MET A 447 7.22 -12.50 -45.85
N SER A 448 8.25 -12.97 -45.14
CA SER A 448 9.38 -13.84 -45.45
C SER A 448 9.92 -14.43 -44.13
N ARG A 449 10.21 -15.73 -44.10
CA ARG A 449 10.94 -16.38 -42.99
C ARG A 449 12.44 -16.16 -43.20
N THR A 450 13.07 -15.32 -42.38
CA THR A 450 14.53 -15.24 -42.27
C THR A 450 14.97 -15.83 -40.94
N LEU A 451 15.78 -16.89 -41.04
CA LEU A 451 16.49 -17.55 -39.94
C LEU A 451 17.48 -16.59 -39.28
N VAL A 452 17.39 -16.43 -37.96
CA VAL A 452 18.46 -15.83 -37.14
C VAL A 452 19.33 -16.96 -36.60
N LEU A 453 20.41 -17.25 -37.33
CA LEU A 453 21.58 -18.01 -36.87
C LEU A 453 22.78 -17.09 -37.01
N ILE A 454 23.20 -16.39 -35.96
CA ILE A 454 24.55 -15.84 -35.72
C ILE A 454 24.54 -15.26 -34.28
N SER A 455 25.15 -15.97 -33.33
CA SER A 455 25.92 -15.41 -32.18
C SER A 455 26.32 -16.49 -31.18
N LEU A 456 27.01 -17.54 -31.65
CA LEU A 456 27.69 -18.50 -30.76
C LEU A 456 29.22 -18.55 -30.98
N ALA A 457 29.75 -17.72 -31.88
CA ALA A 457 31.18 -17.72 -32.24
C ALA A 457 32.00 -16.65 -31.49
N ALA A 458 31.37 -15.68 -30.82
CA ALA A 458 32.08 -14.61 -30.09
C ALA A 458 32.46 -14.98 -28.65
N LEU A 459 31.83 -16.02 -28.05
CA LEU A 459 32.05 -16.39 -26.65
C LEU A 459 33.28 -17.30 -26.46
N VAL A 460 33.76 -17.97 -27.51
CA VAL A 460 34.87 -18.95 -27.40
C VAL A 460 36.26 -18.31 -27.53
N ALA A 461 36.35 -17.10 -28.09
CA ALA A 461 37.63 -16.41 -28.25
C ALA A 461 38.12 -15.67 -26.98
N PHE A 462 37.23 -15.41 -26.01
CA PHE A 462 37.57 -14.63 -24.81
C PHE A 462 38.08 -15.48 -23.64
N VAL A 463 37.85 -16.81 -23.68
CA VAL A 463 38.26 -17.74 -22.60
C VAL A 463 39.69 -18.27 -22.80
N SER A 464 40.38 -17.90 -23.89
CA SER A 464 41.78 -18.31 -24.14
C SER A 464 42.84 -17.25 -23.82
N PHE A 465 42.44 -16.11 -23.25
CA PHE A 465 43.34 -15.01 -22.88
C PHE A 465 42.87 -14.33 -21.58
N VAL A 466 42.71 -15.11 -20.50
CA VAL A 466 42.76 -14.65 -19.11
C VAL A 466 43.55 -15.66 -18.29
#